data_AF-A0A972N2T4-F1
#
_entry.id   AF-A0A972N2T4-F1
#
_cell.length_a   1.000
_cell.length_b   1.000
_cell.length_c   1.000
_cell.angle_alpha   90.00
_cell.angle_beta   90.00
_cell.angle_gamma   90.00
#
_symmetry.space_group_name_H-M   'P 1'
#
loop_
_entity.id
_entity.type
_entity.pdbx_description
1 polymer ?
#
loop_
_entity_poly.entity_id
_entity_poly.type
_entity_poly.pdbx_seq_one_letter_code
_entity_poly.pdbx_strand_id
1 'polypeptide(L)'
;IALIANLFLIVAVMALFGATLTLPGMAGIVLTVGMAVDANVIINERVRELLREGVSVTKAIEQGYANAMSAILDANITTLIAAVILYAYGTGPIKGFAITMSIGILASMLTAILGTHGIYEYLLPKIERSKNLKFWFGIERKAK
;
A
#
# COMPACT_ATOMS: atom_id res chain seq x y z
N ILE A 1 6.45 -27.49 31.35
CA ILE A 1 4.98 -27.66 31.44
C ILE A 1 4.26 -26.46 30.82
N ALA A 2 4.47 -25.23 31.31
CA ALA A 2 3.85 -24.01 30.74
C ALA A 2 4.16 -23.77 29.24
N LEU A 3 5.41 -24.00 28.80
CA LEU A 3 5.79 -23.88 27.38
C LEU A 3 5.15 -24.95 26.50
N ILE A 4 4.97 -26.17 27.02
CA ILE A 4 4.33 -27.27 26.28
C ILE A 4 2.83 -27.02 26.18
N ALA A 5 2.19 -26.53 27.25
CA ALA A 5 0.80 -26.12 27.24
C ALA A 5 0.53 -24.95 26.28
N ASN A 6 1.44 -23.97 26.23
CA ASN A 6 1.36 -22.86 25.28
C ASN A 6 1.50 -23.33 23.82
N LEU A 7 2.44 -24.24 23.55
CA LEU A 7 2.63 -24.84 22.22
C LEU A 7 1.39 -25.65 21.80
N PHE A 8 0.79 -26.40 22.72
CA PHE A 8 -0.43 -27.17 22.46
C PHE A 8 -1.64 -26.27 22.20
N LEU A 9 -1.76 -25.15 22.92
CA LEU A 9 -2.86 -24.20 22.79
C LEU A 9 -2.77 -23.41 21.46
N ILE A 10 -1.56 -23.06 21.03
CA ILE A 10 -1.29 -22.46 19.71
C ILE A 10 -1.68 -23.43 18.59
N VAL A 11 -1.27 -24.70 18.66
CA VAL A 11 -1.60 -25.73 17.65
C VAL A 11 -3.10 -26.04 17.62
N ALA A 12 -3.78 -26.09 18.78
CA ALA A 12 -5.22 -26.35 18.87
C ALA A 12 -6.08 -25.21 18.33
N VAL A 13 -5.72 -23.95 18.59
CA VAL A 13 -6.44 -22.78 18.06
C VAL A 13 -6.23 -22.64 16.55
N MET A 14 -5.02 -22.95 16.05
CA MET A 14 -4.74 -22.99 14.62
C MET A 14 -5.50 -24.11 13.90
N ALA A 15 -5.72 -25.25 14.57
CA ALA A 15 -6.54 -26.35 14.05
C ALA A 15 -8.04 -26.01 13.97
N LEU A 16 -8.57 -25.18 14.90
CA LEU A 16 -9.98 -24.75 14.93
C LEU A 16 -10.35 -23.80 13.79
N PHE A 17 -9.42 -22.92 13.38
CA PHE A 17 -9.63 -21.98 12.27
C PHE A 17 -9.11 -22.52 10.93
N GLY A 18 -8.52 -23.72 10.91
CA GLY A 18 -7.90 -24.32 9.72
C GLY A 18 -6.73 -23.50 9.15
N ALA A 19 -6.25 -22.50 9.88
CA ALA A 19 -5.27 -21.53 9.43
C ALA A 19 -3.96 -21.75 10.18
N THR A 20 -2.92 -22.08 9.43
CA THR A 20 -1.58 -22.27 9.99
C THR A 20 -0.77 -20.98 9.82
N LEU A 21 -0.30 -20.37 10.93
CA LEU A 21 0.75 -19.36 10.96
C LEU A 21 2.06 -20.01 10.50
N THR A 22 2.19 -20.16 9.20
CA THR A 22 3.30 -20.79 8.51
C THR A 22 4.16 -19.73 7.85
N LEU A 23 5.38 -20.10 7.44
CA LEU A 23 6.25 -19.23 6.63
C LEU A 23 5.50 -18.49 5.50
N PRO A 24 4.57 -19.13 4.77
CA PRO A 24 3.72 -18.46 3.79
C PRO A 24 2.87 -17.32 4.36
N GLY A 25 2.28 -17.46 5.55
CA GLY A 25 1.54 -16.36 6.19
C GLY A 25 2.42 -15.13 6.44
N MET A 26 3.65 -15.34 6.91
CA MET A 26 4.66 -14.27 7.07
C MET A 26 5.09 -13.68 5.71
N ALA A 27 5.21 -14.51 4.68
CA ALA A 27 5.51 -14.04 3.33
C ALA A 27 4.42 -13.08 2.79
N GLY A 28 3.15 -13.31 3.16
CA GLY A 28 2.05 -12.40 2.83
C GLY A 28 2.21 -11.01 3.46
N ILE A 29 2.76 -10.93 4.68
CA ILE A 29 3.06 -9.65 5.34
C ILE A 29 4.19 -8.92 4.60
N VAL A 30 5.29 -9.62 4.29
CA VAL A 30 6.42 -9.04 3.56
C VAL A 30 5.99 -8.56 2.16
N LEU A 31 5.13 -9.32 1.47
CA LEU A 31 4.56 -8.94 0.19
C LEU A 31 3.72 -7.66 0.30
N THR A 32 2.90 -7.54 1.35
CA THR A 32 2.10 -6.32 1.60
C THR A 32 3.00 -5.10 1.77
N VAL A 33 4.13 -5.24 2.47
CA VAL A 33 5.12 -4.16 2.61
C VAL A 33 5.76 -3.82 1.27
N GLY A 34 6.12 -4.83 0.46
CA GLY A 34 6.66 -4.63 -0.88
C GLY A 34 5.72 -3.84 -1.79
N MET A 35 4.42 -4.20 -1.79
CA MET A 35 3.39 -3.49 -2.55
C MET A 35 3.20 -2.04 -2.07
N ALA A 36 3.31 -1.79 -0.76
CA ALA A 36 3.23 -0.42 -0.21
C ALA A 36 4.43 0.45 -0.63
N VAL A 37 5.63 -0.14 -0.72
CA VAL A 37 6.83 0.57 -1.20
C VAL A 37 6.72 0.85 -2.71
N ASP A 38 6.25 -0.12 -3.49
CA ASP A 38 6.05 0.03 -4.94
C ASP A 38 5.10 1.19 -5.27
N ALA A 39 3.95 1.25 -4.59
CA ALA A 39 2.99 2.36 -4.72
C ALA A 39 3.64 3.74 -4.44
N ASN A 40 4.47 3.85 -3.40
CA ASN A 40 5.18 5.09 -3.07
C ASN A 40 6.21 5.48 -4.14
N VAL A 41 6.90 4.51 -4.75
CA VAL A 41 7.85 4.78 -5.84
C VAL A 41 7.10 5.28 -7.07
N ILE A 42 5.97 4.65 -7.45
CA ILE A 42 5.15 5.04 -8.60
C ILE A 42 4.67 6.49 -8.47
N ILE A 43 4.15 6.88 -7.30
CA ILE A 43 3.71 8.26 -7.05
C ILE A 43 4.87 9.23 -7.22
N ASN A 44 6.03 8.94 -6.62
CA ASN A 44 7.19 9.81 -6.69
C ASN A 44 7.70 9.97 -8.12
N GLU A 45 7.69 8.89 -8.91
CA GLU A 45 8.13 8.94 -10.29
C GLU A 45 7.16 9.73 -11.15
N ARG A 46 5.84 9.56 -10.97
CA ARG A 46 4.84 10.35 -11.73
C ARG A 46 4.91 11.84 -11.39
N VAL A 47 5.13 12.20 -10.13
CA VAL A 47 5.35 13.59 -9.73
C VAL A 47 6.63 14.13 -10.38
N ARG A 48 7.74 13.37 -10.36
CA ARG A 48 9.01 13.77 -11.02
C ARG A 48 8.86 13.94 -12.52
N GLU A 49 8.08 13.10 -13.18
CA GLU A 49 7.78 13.18 -14.61
C GLU A 49 7.04 14.48 -14.94
N LEU A 50 5.94 14.78 -14.23
CA LEU A 50 5.17 16.02 -14.41
C LEU A 50 5.99 17.29 -14.12
N LEU A 51 6.92 17.22 -13.16
CA LEU A 51 7.86 18.31 -12.88
C LEU A 51 8.86 18.53 -14.01
N ARG A 52 9.31 17.48 -14.70
CA ARG A 52 10.20 17.57 -15.87
C ARG A 52 9.47 18.14 -17.09
N GLU A 53 8.18 17.87 -17.22
CA GLU A 53 7.29 18.45 -18.24
C GLU A 53 7.00 19.94 -18.01
N GLY A 54 7.45 20.52 -16.90
CA GLY A 54 7.31 21.95 -16.60
C GLY A 54 5.99 22.32 -15.92
N VAL A 55 5.22 21.32 -15.45
CA VAL A 55 4.00 21.55 -14.67
C VAL A 55 4.36 22.20 -13.33
N SER A 56 3.54 23.14 -12.87
CA SER A 56 3.73 23.78 -11.56
C SER A 56 3.68 22.73 -10.45
N VAL A 57 4.53 22.86 -9.43
CA VAL A 57 4.72 21.82 -8.41
C VAL A 57 3.43 21.42 -7.71
N THR A 58 2.57 22.39 -7.38
CA THR A 58 1.25 22.12 -6.80
C THR A 58 0.39 21.24 -7.71
N LYS A 59 0.37 21.55 -9.00
CA LYS A 59 -0.42 20.83 -10.00
C LYS A 59 0.21 19.47 -10.35
N ALA A 60 1.55 19.36 -10.30
CA ALA A 60 2.27 18.11 -10.52
C ALA A 60 2.03 17.10 -9.39
N ILE A 61 1.93 17.55 -8.13
CA ILE A 61 1.56 16.70 -7.00
C ILE A 61 0.10 16.26 -7.13
N GLU A 62 -0.80 17.19 -7.43
CA GLU A 62 -2.23 16.90 -7.57
C GLU A 62 -2.49 15.89 -8.71
N GLN A 63 -1.98 16.19 -9.91
CA GLN A 63 -2.10 15.30 -11.05
C GLN A 63 -1.31 13.99 -10.87
N GLY A 64 -0.17 14.03 -10.17
CA GLY A 64 0.63 12.86 -9.87
C GLY A 64 -0.13 11.88 -8.99
N TYR A 65 -0.73 12.35 -7.90
CA TYR A 65 -1.56 11.54 -7.02
C TYR A 65 -2.83 11.05 -7.72
N ALA A 66 -3.55 11.90 -8.46
CA ALA A 66 -4.78 11.50 -9.14
C ALA A 66 -4.55 10.38 -10.17
N ASN A 67 -3.48 10.49 -10.97
CA ASN A 67 -3.15 9.47 -11.98
C ASN A 67 -2.55 8.20 -11.35
N ALA A 68 -1.65 8.34 -10.37
CA ALA A 68 -1.02 7.20 -9.72
C ALA A 68 -2.01 6.42 -8.85
N MET A 69 -3.01 7.08 -8.25
CA MET A 69 -4.01 6.41 -7.43
C MET A 69 -4.83 5.41 -8.23
N SER A 70 -5.23 5.74 -9.48
CA SER A 70 -5.93 4.78 -10.34
C SER A 70 -5.08 3.54 -10.59
N ALA A 71 -3.80 3.72 -10.93
CA ALA A 71 -2.89 2.60 -11.18
C ALA A 71 -2.66 1.73 -9.92
N ILE A 72 -2.57 2.35 -8.73
CA ILE A 72 -2.43 1.65 -7.46
C ILE A 72 -3.70 0.87 -7.11
N LEU A 73 -4.88 1.46 -7.34
CA LEU A 73 -6.16 0.78 -7.13
C LEU A 73 -6.29 -0.43 -8.04
N ASP A 74 -5.99 -0.29 -9.34
CA ASP A 74 -6.06 -1.38 -10.31
C ASP A 74 -5.10 -2.53 -9.96
N ALA A 75 -3.88 -2.20 -9.53
CA ALA A 75 -2.90 -3.17 -9.06
C ALA A 75 -3.42 -3.95 -7.84
N ASN A 76 -3.92 -3.25 -6.82
CA ASN A 76 -4.45 -3.87 -5.59
C ASN A 76 -5.71 -4.72 -5.86
N ILE A 77 -6.61 -4.26 -6.72
CA ILE A 77 -7.82 -5.02 -7.12
C ILE A 77 -7.41 -6.33 -7.81
N THR A 78 -6.45 -6.27 -8.74
CA THR A 78 -5.95 -7.46 -9.44
C THR A 78 -5.33 -8.45 -8.46
N THR A 79 -4.54 -7.97 -7.48
CA THR A 79 -3.97 -8.84 -6.43
C THR A 79 -5.05 -9.41 -5.51
N LEU A 80 -6.10 -8.66 -5.21
CA LEU A 80 -7.23 -9.16 -4.41
C LEU A 80 -7.98 -10.29 -5.13
N ILE A 81 -8.19 -10.17 -6.44
CA ILE A 81 -8.76 -11.24 -7.25
C ILE A 81 -7.87 -12.49 -7.18
N ALA A 82 -6.56 -12.33 -7.32
CA ALA A 82 -5.62 -13.44 -7.18
C ALA A 82 -5.67 -14.07 -5.77
N ALA A 83 -5.80 -13.25 -4.72
CA ALA A 83 -5.94 -13.72 -3.34
C ALA A 83 -7.22 -14.54 -3.14
N VAL A 84 -8.34 -14.13 -3.74
CA VAL A 84 -9.61 -14.88 -3.70
C VAL A 84 -9.46 -16.22 -4.41
N ILE A 85 -8.83 -16.25 -5.57
CA ILE A 85 -8.54 -17.50 -6.30
C ILE A 85 -7.64 -18.42 -5.46
N LEU A 86 -6.58 -17.88 -4.86
CA LEU A 86 -5.68 -18.63 -3.98
C LEU A 86 -6.38 -19.15 -2.72
N TYR A 87 -7.37 -18.41 -2.20
CA TYR A 87 -8.16 -18.88 -1.07
C TYR A 87 -9.13 -20.01 -1.47
N ALA A 88 -9.78 -19.87 -2.63
CA ALA A 88 -10.75 -20.84 -3.14
C ALA A 88 -10.10 -22.16 -3.57
N TYR A 89 -8.99 -22.08 -4.32
CA TYR A 89 -8.32 -23.23 -4.92
C TYR A 89 -7.04 -23.66 -4.20
N GLY A 90 -6.46 -22.81 -3.35
CA GLY A 90 -5.25 -23.15 -2.59
C GLY A 90 -5.54 -24.14 -1.47
N THR A 91 -4.51 -24.86 -1.03
CA THR A 91 -4.59 -25.85 0.05
C THR A 91 -3.58 -25.54 1.16
N GLY A 92 -3.93 -25.92 2.39
CA GLY A 92 -3.06 -25.83 3.57
C GLY A 92 -2.43 -24.44 3.76
N PRO A 93 -1.09 -24.30 3.67
CA PRO A 93 -0.38 -23.04 3.87
C PRO A 93 -0.74 -21.91 2.89
N ILE A 94 -1.17 -22.25 1.67
CA ILE A 94 -1.52 -21.26 0.63
C ILE A 94 -2.77 -20.47 1.02
N LYS A 95 -3.73 -21.12 1.71
CA LYS A 95 -4.91 -20.42 2.24
C LYS A 95 -4.51 -19.40 3.32
N GLY A 96 -3.55 -19.76 4.17
CA GLY A 96 -2.99 -18.84 5.17
C GLY A 96 -2.34 -17.61 4.54
N PHE A 97 -1.56 -17.81 3.47
CA PHE A 97 -0.98 -16.72 2.68
C PHE A 97 -2.05 -15.85 2.00
N ALA A 98 -3.08 -16.46 1.41
CA ALA A 98 -4.16 -15.74 0.76
C ALA A 98 -4.93 -14.83 1.75
N ILE A 99 -5.18 -15.32 2.97
CA ILE A 99 -5.84 -14.54 4.02
C ILE A 99 -4.96 -13.35 4.46
N THR A 100 -3.68 -13.58 4.77
CA THR A 100 -2.80 -12.49 5.27
C THR A 100 -2.59 -11.42 4.20
N MET A 101 -2.42 -11.81 2.94
CA MET A 101 -2.33 -10.90 1.81
C MET A 101 -3.64 -10.12 1.60
N SER A 102 -4.80 -10.78 1.68
CA SER A 102 -6.11 -10.11 1.54
C SER A 102 -6.33 -9.05 2.62
N ILE A 103 -5.99 -9.36 3.88
CA ILE A 103 -6.07 -8.40 4.99
C ILE A 103 -5.15 -7.20 4.75
N GLY A 104 -3.92 -7.45 4.30
CA GLY A 104 -2.94 -6.41 3.99
C GLY A 104 -3.40 -5.46 2.88
N ILE A 105 -3.94 -6.01 1.80
CA ILE A 105 -4.47 -5.22 0.68
C ILE A 105 -5.71 -4.44 1.09
N LEU A 106 -6.65 -5.04 1.84
CA LEU A 106 -7.85 -4.33 2.31
C LEU A 106 -7.50 -3.17 3.24
N ALA A 107 -6.55 -3.36 4.16
CA ALA A 107 -6.06 -2.28 5.01
C ALA A 107 -5.42 -1.16 4.18
N SER A 108 -4.59 -1.51 3.20
CA SER A 108 -3.94 -0.56 2.29
C SER A 108 -4.95 0.24 1.45
N MET A 109 -5.91 -0.46 0.85
CA MET A 109 -7.02 0.12 0.07
C MET A 109 -7.86 1.05 0.93
N LEU A 110 -8.15 0.68 2.18
CA LEU A 110 -8.89 1.54 3.10
C LEU A 110 -8.10 2.81 3.44
N THR A 111 -6.80 2.71 3.71
CA THR A 111 -5.94 3.90 3.89
C THR A 111 -5.81 4.74 2.63
N ALA A 112 -5.80 4.14 1.44
CA ALA A 112 -5.75 4.87 0.17
C ALA A 112 -7.08 5.54 -0.17
N ILE A 113 -8.23 4.91 0.09
CA ILE A 113 -9.54 5.51 -0.21
C ILE A 113 -9.90 6.57 0.84
N LEU A 114 -9.75 6.27 2.13
CA LEU A 114 -10.13 7.18 3.22
C LEU A 114 -9.05 8.21 3.54
N GLY A 115 -7.78 7.82 3.49
CA GLY A 115 -6.65 8.71 3.82
C GLY A 115 -6.40 9.76 2.75
N THR A 116 -6.58 9.44 1.46
CA THR A 116 -6.25 10.38 0.39
C THR A 116 -7.25 11.53 0.30
N HIS A 117 -8.53 11.30 0.60
CA HIS A 117 -9.51 12.39 0.74
C HIS A 117 -9.15 13.35 1.89
N GLY A 118 -8.78 12.81 3.06
CA GLY A 118 -8.41 13.62 4.23
C GLY A 118 -7.08 14.36 4.08
N ILE A 119 -6.09 13.76 3.41
CA ILE A 119 -4.79 14.39 3.12
C ILE A 119 -4.97 15.52 2.09
N TYR A 120 -5.82 15.35 1.08
CA TYR A 120 -6.11 16.40 0.10
C TYR A 120 -6.79 17.62 0.73
N GLU A 121 -7.85 17.41 1.53
CA GLU A 121 -8.51 18.50 2.25
C GLU A 121 -7.56 19.22 3.22
N TYR A 122 -6.63 18.49 3.83
CA TYR A 122 -5.70 19.07 4.82
C TYR A 122 -4.47 19.76 4.19
N LEU A 123 -3.96 19.29 3.04
CA LEU A 123 -2.76 19.85 2.40
C LEU A 123 -3.05 21.04 1.47
N LEU A 124 -4.24 21.10 0.86
CA LEU A 124 -4.65 22.21 -0.02
C LEU A 124 -4.39 23.61 0.59
N PRO A 125 -4.83 23.91 1.83
CA PRO A 125 -4.62 25.24 2.42
C PRO A 125 -3.16 25.49 2.86
N LYS A 126 -2.35 24.44 3.05
CA LYS A 126 -0.97 24.55 3.57
C LYS A 126 0.06 24.75 2.46
N ILE A 127 -0.17 24.18 1.27
CA ILE A 127 0.68 24.35 0.09
C ILE A 127 0.49 25.75 -0.53
N GLU A 128 -0.74 26.27 -0.54
CA GLU A 128 -1.05 27.62 -1.05
C GLU A 128 -0.31 28.72 -0.28
N ARG A 129 -0.04 28.49 1.01
CA ARG A 129 0.57 29.46 1.93
C ARG A 129 2.10 29.54 1.86
N SER A 130 2.80 28.53 1.36
CA SER A 130 4.26 28.41 1.54
C SER A 130 5.10 29.03 0.41
N LYS A 131 4.65 29.00 -0.86
CA LYS A 131 5.36 29.55 -2.05
C LYS A 131 6.89 29.27 -2.17
N ASN A 132 7.47 28.38 -1.38
CA ASN A 132 8.92 28.15 -1.32
C ASN A 132 9.28 26.75 -1.82
N LEU A 133 9.45 26.67 -3.14
CA LEU A 133 9.69 25.45 -3.91
C LEU A 133 11.06 24.80 -3.64
N LYS A 134 12.06 25.60 -3.23
CA LYS A 134 13.43 25.16 -2.95
C LYS A 134 13.53 24.23 -1.74
N PHE A 135 12.75 24.51 -0.70
CA PHE A 135 12.85 23.82 0.59
C PHE A 135 12.25 22.41 0.56
N TRP A 136 11.21 22.21 -0.23
CA TRP A 136 10.43 20.95 -0.24
C TRP A 136 10.86 19.96 -1.33
N PHE A 137 11.33 20.44 -2.48
CA PHE A 137 11.58 19.59 -3.65
C PHE A 137 13.02 19.62 -4.15
N GLY A 138 13.89 20.47 -3.59
CA GLY A 138 15.31 20.51 -3.97
C GLY A 138 15.58 20.87 -5.44
N ILE A 139 14.58 21.41 -6.16
CA ILE A 139 14.71 21.79 -7.57
C ILE A 139 14.90 23.31 -7.65
N GLU A 140 16.01 23.73 -8.26
CA GLU A 140 16.19 25.11 -8.72
C GLU A 140 15.48 25.30 -10.06
N ARG A 141 14.47 26.17 -10.05
CA ARG A 141 13.78 26.62 -11.26
C ARG A 141 14.81 27.30 -12.17
N LYS A 142 15.20 26.66 -13.28
CA LYS A 142 15.85 27.39 -14.38
C LYS A 142 14.82 28.37 -14.93
N ALA A 143 15.00 29.63 -14.58
CA ALA A 143 14.26 30.74 -15.16
C ALA A 143 14.49 30.74 -16.67
N LYS A 144 13.41 30.84 -17.44
CA LYS A 144 13.46 31.36 -18.80
C LYS A 144 13.05 32.81 -18.75
#